data_AF-A0A944GPM2-F1
#
_entry.id   AF-A0A944GPM2-F1
#
_cell.length_a   1.000
_cell.length_b   1.000
_cell.length_c   1.000
_cell.angle_alpha   90.00
_cell.angle_beta   90.00
_cell.angle_gamma   90.00
#
_symmetry.space_group_name_H-M   'P 1'
#
loop_
_entity.id
_entity.type
_entity.pdbx_description
1 polymer ?
#
loop_
_entity_poly.entity_id
_entity_poly.type
_entity_poly.pdbx_seq_one_letter_code
_entity_poly.pdbx_strand_id
1 'polypeptide(L)'
;YNVLGMNKRNIARILLWESIYTLITSILCGLFAGILLSRLAQLCLYKLIGTEPESGLLIDLGAVLIAFFIFAVILLLLLLYSFVRIGRLSAVKLLHSEKEGEKAPKGNIFAALIGAVLLCIAYYLSVTTNAGIDAIFIFFIAVILVIAASYLLFISGSVSLCRILMKNKKYYYRANHFVSVSTMAYRMKKNGAGLASICILSTMVLVMLTSTISLFSGIQTSTLIRSRDISLLIQYGSDKLGDTLTEYCDTALDTVKKNGGEPENLLSYDYLEAAGLYIDGEIIMNPVEVVDNASANQIRDIYFITLSDYNRINGLCEKILSGELLIAGEEITGGGIKINGTQYSAKQAPMPQDITYGETIYEVMFVV
;
A
#
# COMPACT_ATOMS: atom_id res chain seq x y z
N TYR A 1 -10.55 -28.25 37.67
CA TYR A 1 -10.69 -29.65 37.22
C TYR A 1 -9.73 -30.63 37.91
N ASN A 2 -8.39 -30.49 37.83
CA ASN A 2 -7.47 -31.39 38.57
C ASN A 2 -7.52 -31.23 40.11
N VAL A 3 -7.78 -30.02 40.60
CA VAL A 3 -7.94 -29.73 42.04
C VAL A 3 -9.23 -30.35 42.62
N LEU A 4 -10.21 -30.69 41.76
CA LEU A 4 -11.47 -31.35 42.14
C LEU A 4 -11.41 -32.89 42.08
N GLY A 5 -10.23 -33.49 41.90
CA GLY A 5 -10.06 -34.95 41.88
C GLY A 5 -10.52 -35.66 40.59
N MET A 6 -10.80 -34.92 39.51
CA MET A 6 -11.19 -35.53 38.23
C MET A 6 -9.99 -36.14 37.51
N ASN A 7 -10.15 -37.39 37.04
CA ASN A 7 -9.13 -38.09 36.26
C ASN A 7 -8.82 -37.36 34.93
N LYS A 8 -7.55 -37.33 34.50
CA LYS A 8 -7.09 -36.61 33.29
C LYS A 8 -7.88 -36.96 32.03
N ARG A 9 -8.37 -38.21 31.93
CA ARG A 9 -9.22 -38.69 30.82
C ARG A 9 -10.60 -38.01 30.79
N ASN A 10 -11.18 -37.71 31.95
CA ASN A 10 -12.48 -37.03 32.04
C ASN A 10 -12.35 -35.55 31.68
N ILE A 11 -11.26 -34.91 32.11
CA ILE A 11 -10.94 -33.53 31.73
C ILE A 11 -10.75 -33.41 30.22
N ALA A 12 -10.00 -34.34 29.62
CA ALA A 12 -9.82 -34.39 28.17
C ALA A 12 -11.14 -34.61 27.42
N ARG A 13 -12.02 -35.49 27.90
CA ARG A 13 -13.35 -35.71 27.29
C ARG A 13 -14.24 -34.47 27.33
N ILE A 14 -14.31 -33.78 28.46
CA ILE A 14 -15.12 -32.56 28.60
C ILE A 14 -14.61 -31.48 27.65
N LEU A 15 -13.30 -31.25 27.62
CA LEU A 15 -12.68 -30.27 26.73
C LEU A 15 -12.87 -30.62 25.25
N LEU A 16 -12.83 -31.91 24.89
CA LEU A 16 -13.14 -32.35 23.52
C LEU A 16 -14.58 -32.01 23.14
N TRP A 17 -15.56 -32.34 23.98
CA TRP A 17 -16.96 -32.01 23.72
C TRP A 17 -17.18 -30.50 23.64
N GLU A 18 -16.64 -29.74 24.60
CA GLU A 18 -16.69 -28.28 24.59
C GLU A 18 -16.11 -27.71 23.30
N SER A 19 -14.93 -28.17 22.88
CA SER A 19 -14.27 -27.69 21.67
C SER A 19 -15.02 -28.08 20.40
N ILE A 20 -15.66 -29.26 20.35
CA ILE A 20 -16.51 -29.68 19.23
C ILE A 20 -17.75 -28.79 19.14
N TYR A 21 -18.41 -28.50 20.26
CA TYR A 21 -19.54 -27.58 20.28
C TYR A 21 -19.14 -26.16 19.85
N THR A 22 -17.99 -25.66 20.30
CA THR A 22 -17.45 -24.37 19.86
C THR A 22 -17.14 -24.37 18.36
N LEU A 23 -16.57 -25.47 17.83
CA LEU A 23 -16.28 -25.62 16.41
C LEU A 23 -17.55 -25.55 15.56
N ILE A 24 -18.58 -26.34 15.92
CA ILE A 24 -19.84 -26.38 15.16
C ILE A 24 -20.53 -25.02 15.21
N THR A 25 -20.68 -24.44 16.39
CA THR A 25 -21.35 -23.13 16.56
C THR A 25 -20.60 -22.01 15.84
N SER A 26 -19.26 -22.00 15.90
CA SER A 26 -18.46 -21.00 15.19
C SER A 26 -18.57 -21.10 13.68
N ILE A 27 -18.59 -22.32 13.11
CA ILE A 27 -18.73 -22.50 11.65
C ILE A 27 -20.12 -22.07 11.21
N LEU A 28 -21.18 -22.48 11.91
CA LEU A 28 -22.56 -22.13 11.57
C LEU A 28 -22.78 -20.63 11.65
N CYS A 29 -22.41 -19.98 12.76
CA CYS A 29 -22.54 -18.54 12.92
C CYS A 29 -21.65 -17.77 11.93
N GLY A 30 -20.42 -18.24 11.69
CA GLY A 30 -19.47 -17.60 10.77
C GLY A 30 -19.95 -17.63 9.33
N LEU A 31 -20.43 -18.78 8.84
CA LEU A 31 -21.00 -18.90 7.50
C LEU A 31 -22.27 -18.07 7.34
N PHE A 32 -23.18 -18.12 8.32
CA PHE A 32 -24.40 -17.32 8.30
C PHE A 32 -24.11 -15.82 8.25
N ALA A 33 -23.23 -15.34 9.13
CA ALA A 33 -22.81 -13.95 9.15
C ALA A 33 -22.07 -13.56 7.86
N GLY A 34 -21.20 -14.43 7.33
CA GLY A 34 -20.46 -14.21 6.09
C GLY A 34 -21.37 -14.02 4.88
N ILE A 35 -22.41 -14.86 4.74
CA ILE A 35 -23.40 -14.74 3.66
C ILE A 35 -24.15 -13.40 3.77
N LEU A 36 -24.58 -13.02 4.98
CA LEU A 36 -25.24 -11.73 5.21
C LEU A 36 -24.34 -10.54 4.88
N LEU A 37 -23.08 -10.57 5.34
CA LEU A 37 -22.11 -9.50 5.11
C LEU A 37 -21.72 -9.39 3.64
N SER A 38 -21.63 -10.52 2.93
CA SER A 38 -21.38 -10.55 1.49
C SER A 38 -22.48 -9.81 0.73
N ARG A 39 -23.75 -9.99 1.11
CA ARG A 39 -24.85 -9.24 0.49
C ARG A 39 -24.78 -7.75 0.82
N LEU A 40 -24.46 -7.41 2.07
CA LEU A 40 -24.28 -6.01 2.46
C LEU A 40 -23.15 -5.33 1.67
N ALA A 41 -22.01 -6.01 1.50
CA ALA A 41 -20.89 -5.52 0.73
C ALA A 41 -21.25 -5.32 -0.75
N GLN A 42 -21.99 -6.27 -1.34
CA GLN A 42 -22.49 -6.16 -2.72
C GLN A 42 -23.42 -4.94 -2.89
N LEU A 43 -24.34 -4.72 -1.95
CA LEU A 43 -25.22 -3.54 -1.97
C LEU A 43 -24.44 -2.23 -1.82
N CYS A 44 -23.41 -2.23 -0.97
CA CYS A 44 -22.51 -1.09 -0.83
C CYS A 44 -21.77 -0.80 -2.14
N LEU A 45 -21.27 -1.84 -2.82
CA LEU A 45 -20.60 -1.71 -4.10
C LEU A 45 -21.55 -1.16 -5.19
N TYR A 46 -22.76 -1.69 -5.32
CA TYR A 46 -23.76 -1.16 -6.26
C TYR A 46 -24.09 0.31 -5.99
N LYS A 47 -24.21 0.69 -4.71
CA LYS A 47 -24.43 2.09 -4.32
C LYS A 47 -23.23 3.00 -4.67
N LEU A 48 -22.00 2.48 -4.60
CA LEU A 48 -20.80 3.22 -5.00
C LEU A 48 -20.68 3.38 -6.52
N ILE A 49 -21.06 2.35 -7.29
CA ILE A 49 -21.01 2.36 -8.76
C ILE A 49 -22.20 3.14 -9.37
N GLY A 50 -23.27 3.37 -8.60
CA GLY A 50 -24.45 4.10 -9.08
C GLY A 50 -25.39 3.25 -9.97
N THR A 51 -25.19 1.94 -9.98
CA THR A 51 -26.00 0.97 -10.74
C THR A 51 -27.01 0.28 -9.83
N GLU A 52 -28.19 -0.05 -10.37
CA GLU A 52 -29.19 -0.80 -9.61
C GLU A 52 -28.69 -2.21 -9.27
N PRO A 53 -28.94 -2.70 -8.05
CA PRO A 53 -28.50 -4.02 -7.65
C PRO A 53 -29.28 -5.11 -8.39
N GLU A 54 -28.59 -6.11 -8.91
CA GLU A 54 -29.26 -7.32 -9.39
C GLU A 54 -30.13 -7.94 -8.27
N SER A 55 -31.38 -8.22 -8.62
CA SER A 55 -32.39 -8.76 -7.74
C SER A 55 -32.14 -10.25 -7.50
N GLY A 56 -31.40 -10.58 -6.44
CA GLY A 56 -31.20 -11.95 -5.99
C GLY A 56 -29.97 -12.11 -5.09
N LEU A 57 -30.05 -13.05 -4.13
CA LEU A 57 -28.89 -13.48 -3.36
C LEU A 57 -28.14 -14.55 -4.18
N LEU A 58 -27.15 -14.14 -4.97
CA LEU A 58 -26.28 -15.07 -5.70
C LEU A 58 -25.31 -15.73 -4.72
N ILE A 59 -25.75 -16.80 -4.05
CA ILE A 59 -24.85 -17.65 -3.26
C ILE A 59 -24.18 -18.63 -4.23
N ASP A 60 -22.87 -18.48 -4.41
CA ASP A 60 -22.07 -19.55 -4.98
C ASP A 60 -21.84 -20.65 -3.93
N LEU A 61 -22.47 -21.82 -4.15
CA LEU A 61 -22.27 -23.01 -3.31
C LEU A 61 -20.80 -23.46 -3.30
N GLY A 62 -20.05 -23.21 -4.38
CA GLY A 62 -18.62 -23.50 -4.45
C GLY A 62 -17.83 -22.69 -3.42
N ALA A 63 -18.03 -21.37 -3.38
CA ALA A 63 -17.41 -20.49 -2.40
C ALA A 63 -17.76 -20.87 -0.95
N VAL A 64 -19.01 -21.24 -0.67
CA VAL A 64 -19.43 -21.67 0.68
C VAL A 64 -18.72 -22.95 1.11
N LEU A 65 -18.60 -23.94 0.20
CA LEU A 65 -17.89 -25.19 0.47
C LEU A 65 -16.39 -24.96 0.73
N ILE A 66 -15.74 -24.13 -0.08
CA ILE A 66 -14.32 -23.79 0.10
C ILE A 66 -14.11 -23.12 1.47
N ALA A 67 -14.96 -22.14 1.82
CA ALA A 67 -14.90 -21.48 3.11
C ALA A 67 -15.09 -22.49 4.26
N PHE A 68 -16.07 -23.38 4.17
CA PHE A 68 -16.30 -24.43 5.16
C PHE A 68 -15.07 -25.30 5.37
N PHE A 69 -14.44 -25.80 4.29
CA PHE A 69 -13.26 -26.66 4.40
C PHE A 69 -12.07 -25.94 5.01
N ILE A 70 -11.79 -24.70 4.59
CA ILE A 70 -10.67 -23.92 5.14
C ILE A 70 -10.87 -23.68 6.64
N PHE A 71 -12.04 -23.22 7.06
CA PHE A 71 -12.33 -22.99 8.48
C PHE A 71 -12.35 -24.29 9.29
N ALA A 72 -12.86 -25.38 8.74
CA ALA A 72 -12.83 -26.69 9.39
C ALA A 72 -11.40 -27.16 9.64
N VAL A 73 -10.49 -27.02 8.65
CA VAL A 73 -9.07 -27.37 8.79
C VAL A 73 -8.39 -26.49 9.85
N ILE A 74 -8.61 -25.18 9.83
CA ILE A 74 -8.03 -24.25 10.83
C ILE A 74 -8.51 -24.61 12.25
N LEU A 75 -9.81 -24.82 12.44
CA LEU A 75 -10.38 -25.17 13.74
C LEU A 75 -9.91 -26.55 14.22
N LEU A 76 -9.74 -27.52 13.30
CA LEU A 76 -9.16 -28.81 13.60
C LEU A 76 -7.70 -28.69 14.07
N LEU A 77 -6.88 -27.86 13.41
CA LEU A 77 -5.51 -27.59 13.83
C LEU A 77 -5.46 -26.92 15.22
N LEU A 78 -6.35 -25.96 15.48
CA LEU A 78 -6.48 -25.32 16.79
C LEU A 78 -6.93 -26.31 17.88
N LEU A 79 -7.85 -27.22 17.57
CA LEU A 79 -8.27 -28.30 18.46
C LEU A 79 -7.08 -29.21 18.81
N LEU A 80 -6.32 -29.62 17.79
CA LEU A 80 -5.15 -30.49 17.97
C LEU A 80 -4.04 -29.79 18.76
N TYR A 81 -3.78 -28.51 18.49
CA TYR A 81 -2.86 -27.68 19.27
C TYR A 81 -3.30 -27.58 20.74
N SER A 82 -4.60 -27.34 20.98
CA SER A 82 -5.17 -27.27 22.32
C SER A 82 -5.01 -28.61 23.05
N PHE A 83 -5.27 -29.72 22.37
CA PHE A 83 -5.10 -31.07 22.92
C PHE A 83 -3.64 -31.36 23.31
N VAL A 84 -2.68 -31.05 22.44
CA VAL A 84 -1.23 -31.21 22.73
C VAL A 84 -0.81 -30.33 23.90
N ARG A 85 -1.28 -29.08 23.95
CA ARG A 85 -1.01 -28.14 25.04
C ARG A 85 -1.52 -28.68 26.38
N ILE A 86 -2.74 -29.21 26.41
CA ILE A 86 -3.36 -29.80 27.62
C ILE A 86 -2.63 -31.09 28.03
N GLY A 87 -2.29 -31.97 27.09
CA GLY A 87 -1.51 -33.17 27.36
C GLY A 87 -0.14 -32.89 27.97
N ARG A 88 0.49 -31.76 27.58
CA ARG A 88 1.77 -31.27 28.13
C ARG A 88 1.65 -30.46 29.42
N LEU A 89 0.45 -30.05 29.82
CA LEU A 89 0.20 -29.38 31.10
C LEU A 89 0.18 -30.44 32.22
N SER A 90 1.37 -30.84 32.66
CA SER A 90 1.50 -31.63 33.89
C SER A 90 0.90 -30.85 35.06
N ALA A 91 0.01 -31.49 35.84
CA ALA A 91 -0.57 -30.96 37.08
C ALA A 91 0.50 -30.40 38.04
N VAL A 92 1.74 -30.88 37.93
CA VAL A 92 2.91 -30.41 38.68
C VAL A 92 3.27 -28.95 38.38
N LYS A 93 3.12 -28.48 37.12
CA LYS A 93 3.35 -27.06 36.76
C LYS A 93 2.24 -26.14 37.26
N LEU A 94 1.01 -26.64 37.40
CA LEU A 94 -0.10 -25.86 37.97
C LEU A 94 0.11 -25.62 39.47
N LEU A 95 0.43 -26.69 40.22
CA LEU A 95 0.69 -26.63 41.66
C LEU A 95 1.98 -25.88 42.04
N HIS A 96 2.97 -25.82 41.14
CA HIS A 96 4.16 -24.99 41.34
C HIS A 96 4.03 -23.56 40.81
N SER A 97 3.01 -23.23 39.99
CA SER A 97 2.81 -21.85 39.51
C SER A 97 2.35 -20.88 40.60
N GLU A 98 1.77 -21.40 41.69
CA GLU A 98 1.41 -20.63 42.88
C GLU A 98 2.64 -20.37 43.80
N LYS A 99 3.64 -21.25 43.74
CA LYS A 99 4.87 -21.19 44.56
C LYS A 99 6.06 -20.53 43.87
N GLU A 100 6.08 -20.43 42.54
CA GLU A 100 6.97 -19.49 41.86
C GLU A 100 6.40 -18.07 42.05
N GLY A 101 6.75 -17.44 43.17
CA GLY A 101 6.48 -16.03 43.40
C GLY A 101 6.85 -15.24 42.14
N GLU A 102 5.93 -14.36 41.73
CA GLU A 102 6.02 -13.53 40.54
C GLU A 102 7.45 -12.92 40.40
N LYS A 103 8.31 -13.55 39.60
CA LYS A 103 9.70 -13.11 39.38
C LYS A 103 9.67 -11.70 38.80
N ALA A 104 10.26 -10.76 39.53
CA ALA A 104 10.32 -9.35 39.12
C ALA A 104 10.63 -9.20 37.62
N PRO A 105 9.83 -8.42 36.87
CA PRO A 105 9.89 -8.41 35.42
C PRO A 105 11.26 -7.86 35.00
N LYS A 106 12.12 -8.74 34.47
CA LYS A 106 13.41 -8.34 33.89
C LYS A 106 13.13 -7.79 32.49
N GLY A 107 13.07 -6.47 32.35
CA GLY A 107 13.15 -5.81 31.04
C GLY A 107 14.58 -5.86 30.53
N ASN A 108 14.79 -6.23 29.27
CA ASN A 108 16.10 -6.23 28.63
C ASN A 108 16.29 -4.89 27.88
N ILE A 109 16.98 -3.95 28.52
CA ILE A 109 17.22 -2.61 27.98
C ILE A 109 17.98 -2.69 26.63
N PHE A 110 18.88 -3.66 26.46
CA PHE A 110 19.58 -3.85 25.19
C PHE A 110 18.61 -4.23 24.06
N ALA A 111 17.68 -5.15 24.32
CA ALA A 111 16.66 -5.52 23.32
C ALA A 111 15.72 -4.35 23.01
N ALA A 112 15.44 -3.48 23.99
CA ALA A 112 14.66 -2.25 23.77
C ALA A 112 15.41 -1.27 22.85
N LEU A 113 16.72 -1.09 23.06
CA LEU A 113 17.56 -0.22 22.24
C LEU A 113 17.63 -0.74 20.81
N ILE A 114 17.84 -2.05 20.62
CA ILE A 114 17.84 -2.69 19.30
C ILE A 114 16.50 -2.47 18.59
N GLY A 115 15.38 -2.66 19.29
CA GLY A 115 14.05 -2.39 18.72
C GLY A 115 13.87 -0.94 18.28
N ALA A 116 14.36 0.02 19.06
CA ALA A 116 14.32 1.45 18.69
C ALA A 116 15.19 1.75 17.46
N VAL A 117 16.41 1.20 17.41
CA VAL A 117 17.32 1.37 16.26
C VAL A 117 16.72 0.76 15.00
N LEU A 118 16.14 -0.45 15.08
CA LEU A 118 15.45 -1.08 13.95
C LEU A 118 14.29 -0.23 13.43
N LEU A 119 13.50 0.38 14.34
CA LEU A 119 12.42 1.29 13.97
C LEU A 119 12.96 2.53 13.24
N CYS A 120 14.04 3.14 13.75
CA CYS A 120 14.68 4.29 13.12
C CYS A 120 15.24 3.94 11.73
N ILE A 121 15.86 2.77 11.58
CA ILE A 121 16.36 2.28 10.29
C ILE A 121 15.19 2.08 9.31
N ALA A 122 14.12 1.42 9.73
CA ALA A 122 12.95 1.21 8.86
C ALA A 122 12.34 2.55 8.39
N TYR A 123 12.25 3.53 9.29
CA TYR A 123 11.77 4.87 8.95
C TYR A 123 12.72 5.58 7.98
N TYR A 124 14.03 5.50 8.22
CA TYR A 124 15.04 6.07 7.33
C TYR A 124 14.97 5.47 5.91
N LEU A 125 14.86 4.13 5.79
CA LEU A 125 14.65 3.50 4.49
C LEU A 125 13.36 3.98 3.85
N SER A 126 12.25 4.06 4.59
CA SER A 126 10.97 4.50 4.05
C SER A 126 10.99 5.94 3.52
N VAL A 127 11.76 6.85 4.13
CA VAL A 127 11.83 8.25 3.71
C VAL A 127 12.84 8.48 2.58
N THR A 128 13.92 7.69 2.53
CA THR A 128 15.00 7.86 1.54
C THR A 128 14.74 7.07 0.24
N THR A 129 13.72 6.21 0.22
CA THR A 129 13.39 5.42 -0.97
C THR A 129 12.69 6.31 -2.00
N ASN A 130 13.31 6.46 -3.17
CA ASN A 130 12.75 7.16 -4.32
C ASN A 130 11.73 6.29 -5.06
N ALA A 131 10.84 6.92 -5.83
CA ALA A 131 9.82 6.23 -6.62
C ALA A 131 10.46 5.31 -7.67
N GLY A 132 9.97 4.08 -7.80
CA GLY A 132 10.45 3.12 -8.80
C GLY A 132 10.24 1.66 -8.40
N ILE A 133 10.66 0.75 -9.27
CA ILE A 133 10.52 -0.71 -9.07
C ILE A 133 11.34 -1.17 -7.85
N ASP A 134 12.51 -0.58 -7.63
CA ASP A 134 13.39 -0.90 -6.48
C ASP A 134 12.73 -0.55 -5.13
N ALA A 135 11.80 0.41 -5.11
CA ALA A 135 11.06 0.80 -3.92
C ALA A 135 10.20 -0.36 -3.37
N ILE A 136 9.70 -1.23 -4.26
CA ILE A 136 8.89 -2.39 -3.88
C ILE A 136 9.71 -3.35 -3.02
N PHE A 137 10.96 -3.62 -3.40
CA PHE A 137 11.83 -4.53 -2.65
C PHE A 137 12.22 -3.94 -1.28
N ILE A 138 12.59 -2.66 -1.26
CA ILE A 138 12.94 -1.94 -0.02
C ILE A 138 11.74 -1.87 0.92
N PHE A 139 10.52 -1.71 0.40
CA PHE A 139 9.28 -1.72 1.17
C PHE A 139 9.10 -3.03 1.95
N PHE A 140 9.29 -4.19 1.31
CA PHE A 140 9.18 -5.48 2.02
C PHE A 140 10.20 -5.62 3.15
N ILE A 141 11.44 -5.18 2.93
CA ILE A 141 12.47 -5.15 3.97
C ILE A 141 12.01 -4.25 5.13
N ALA A 142 11.57 -3.02 4.84
CA ALA A 142 11.10 -2.07 5.84
C ALA A 142 9.95 -2.64 6.68
N VAL A 143 8.96 -3.29 6.06
CA VAL A 143 7.82 -3.91 6.76
C VAL A 143 8.29 -4.99 7.75
N ILE A 144 9.22 -5.86 7.35
CA ILE A 144 9.78 -6.89 8.23
C ILE A 144 10.51 -6.26 9.42
N LEU A 145 11.30 -5.20 9.18
CA LEU A 145 11.97 -4.46 10.25
C LEU A 145 10.96 -3.84 11.22
N VAL A 146 9.88 -3.22 10.74
CA VAL A 146 8.84 -2.61 11.58
C VAL A 146 8.14 -3.66 12.46
N ILE A 147 7.84 -4.84 11.91
CA ILE A 147 7.23 -5.94 12.66
C ILE A 147 8.18 -6.40 13.79
N ALA A 148 9.45 -6.65 13.46
CA ALA A 148 10.44 -7.06 14.45
C ALA A 148 10.65 -5.99 15.53
N ALA A 149 10.80 -4.72 15.13
CA ALA A 149 10.95 -3.58 16.02
C ALA A 149 9.75 -3.44 16.98
N SER A 150 8.53 -3.57 16.46
CA SER A 150 7.30 -3.48 17.26
C SER A 150 7.28 -4.55 18.36
N TYR A 151 7.58 -5.81 18.03
CA TYR A 151 7.65 -6.88 19.04
C TYR A 151 8.73 -6.62 20.09
N LEU A 152 9.94 -6.21 19.68
CA LEU A 152 11.05 -5.89 20.61
C LEU A 152 10.69 -4.74 21.55
N LEU A 153 10.08 -3.68 21.02
CA LEU A 153 9.65 -2.51 21.79
C LEU A 153 8.51 -2.85 22.75
N PHE A 154 7.48 -3.57 22.31
CA PHE A 154 6.36 -3.91 23.20
C PHE A 154 6.68 -5.00 24.22
N ILE A 155 7.57 -5.95 23.92
CA ILE A 155 7.96 -7.01 24.86
C ILE A 155 9.02 -6.50 25.85
N SER A 156 10.03 -5.79 25.36
CA SER A 156 11.20 -5.40 26.17
C SER A 156 11.27 -3.90 26.45
N GLY A 157 10.98 -3.06 25.46
CA GLY A 157 11.00 -1.60 25.60
C GLY A 157 9.99 -1.08 26.60
N SER A 158 8.77 -1.59 26.54
CA SER A 158 7.67 -1.21 27.40
C SER A 158 7.96 -1.49 28.89
N VAL A 159 8.48 -2.68 29.20
CA VAL A 159 8.91 -3.08 30.56
C VAL A 159 10.13 -2.26 31.01
N SER A 160 11.06 -1.97 30.09
CA SER A 160 12.23 -1.14 30.38
C SER A 160 11.86 0.31 30.68
N LEU A 161 10.88 0.87 29.96
CA LEU A 161 10.31 2.20 30.21
C LEU A 161 9.65 2.26 31.60
N CYS A 162 8.82 1.27 31.95
CA CYS A 162 8.25 1.18 33.29
C CYS A 162 9.34 1.13 34.38
N ARG A 163 10.43 0.39 34.15
CA ARG A 163 11.57 0.36 35.08
C ARG A 163 12.29 1.71 35.22
N ILE A 164 12.46 2.44 34.13
CA ILE A 164 13.04 3.80 34.17
C ILE A 164 12.13 4.72 35.00
N LEU A 165 10.82 4.63 34.81
CA LEU A 165 9.83 5.36 35.61
C LEU A 165 9.87 4.97 37.10
N MET A 166 10.06 3.69 37.41
CA MET A 166 10.26 3.22 38.81
C MET A 166 11.56 3.75 39.43
N LYS A 167 12.60 3.97 38.62
CA LYS A 167 13.89 4.52 39.08
C LYS A 167 13.81 6.02 39.42
N ASN A 168 12.85 6.74 38.84
CA ASN A 168 12.67 8.17 39.09
C ASN A 168 11.93 8.40 40.42
N LYS A 169 12.69 8.69 41.49
CA LYS A 169 12.16 8.88 42.85
C LYS A 169 11.06 9.96 42.94
N LYS A 170 11.15 11.02 42.13
CA LYS A 170 10.18 12.14 42.11
C LYS A 170 8.81 11.72 41.54
N TYR A 171 8.80 10.75 40.63
CA TYR A 171 7.59 10.23 39.99
C TYR A 171 7.03 9.01 40.74
N TYR A 172 7.90 8.06 41.11
CA TYR A 172 7.49 6.77 41.65
C TYR A 172 6.96 6.82 43.09
N TYR A 173 7.51 7.66 43.97
CA TYR A 173 7.13 7.69 45.40
C TYR A 173 5.85 8.50 45.70
N ARG A 174 5.13 8.97 44.68
CA ARG A 174 3.77 9.49 44.86
C ARG A 174 2.81 8.32 44.99
N ALA A 175 1.94 8.35 46.00
CA ALA A 175 0.99 7.27 46.33
C ALA A 175 0.18 6.76 45.11
N ASN A 176 -0.27 7.67 44.24
CA ASN A 176 -1.04 7.32 43.03
C ASN A 176 -0.21 6.65 41.92
N HIS A 177 1.09 6.93 41.82
CA HIS A 177 1.95 6.43 40.74
C HIS A 177 2.65 5.12 41.11
N PHE A 178 2.96 4.90 42.39
CA PHE A 178 3.64 3.71 42.87
C PHE A 178 2.90 2.41 42.48
N VAL A 179 1.60 2.34 42.80
CA VAL A 179 0.77 1.13 42.56
C VAL A 179 0.53 0.91 41.07
N SER A 180 0.22 1.98 40.33
CA SER A 180 -0.05 1.88 38.89
C SER A 180 1.18 1.51 38.07
N VAL A 181 2.36 2.09 38.34
CA VAL A 181 3.58 1.80 37.58
C VAL A 181 4.05 0.37 37.83
N SER A 182 3.98 -0.10 39.08
CA SER A 182 4.40 -1.46 39.46
C SER A 182 3.48 -2.52 38.86
N THR A 183 2.16 -2.30 38.86
CA THR A 183 1.20 -3.22 38.23
C THR A 183 1.29 -3.20 36.69
N MET A 184 1.56 -2.03 36.08
CA MET A 184 1.72 -1.89 34.63
C MET A 184 2.96 -2.63 34.11
N ALA A 185 4.10 -2.55 34.81
CA ALA A 185 5.31 -3.29 34.43
C ALA A 185 5.06 -4.80 34.34
N TYR A 186 4.25 -5.33 35.26
CA TYR A 186 3.88 -6.74 35.30
C TYR A 186 2.90 -7.12 34.18
N ARG A 187 1.86 -6.29 33.98
CA ARG A 187 0.89 -6.47 32.89
C ARG A 187 1.54 -6.39 31.51
N MET A 188 2.49 -5.47 31.31
CA MET A 188 3.26 -5.34 30.07
C MET A 188 4.20 -6.54 29.85
N LYS A 189 4.86 -7.06 30.89
CA LYS A 189 5.69 -8.27 30.77
C LYS A 189 4.87 -9.49 30.32
N LYS A 190 3.65 -9.62 30.84
CA LYS A 190 2.75 -10.75 30.55
C LYS A 190 2.04 -10.61 29.20
N ASN A 191 1.62 -9.41 28.82
CA ASN A 191 0.77 -9.16 27.65
C ASN A 191 1.46 -8.38 26.52
N GLY A 192 2.76 -8.07 26.63
CA GLY A 192 3.48 -7.25 25.65
C GLY A 192 3.42 -7.79 24.22
N ALA A 193 3.51 -9.11 24.04
CA ALA A 193 3.34 -9.74 22.73
C ALA A 193 1.91 -9.55 22.17
N GLY A 194 0.88 -9.59 23.04
CA GLY A 194 -0.49 -9.33 22.63
C GLY A 194 -0.72 -7.87 22.22
N LEU A 195 -0.14 -6.91 22.96
CA LEU A 195 -0.17 -5.49 22.59
C LEU A 195 0.54 -5.23 21.25
N ALA A 196 1.68 -5.89 21.00
CA ALA A 196 2.38 -5.81 19.73
C ALA A 196 1.50 -6.31 18.57
N SER A 197 0.85 -7.47 18.74
CA SER A 197 -0.05 -8.02 17.73
C SER A 197 -1.24 -7.09 17.43
N ILE A 198 -1.84 -6.47 18.46
CA ILE A 198 -2.92 -5.48 18.26
C ILE A 198 -2.42 -4.27 17.48
N CYS A 199 -1.24 -3.76 17.82
CA CYS A 199 -0.64 -2.63 17.11
C CYS A 199 -0.40 -2.96 15.63
N ILE A 200 0.22 -4.12 15.33
CA ILE A 200 0.47 -4.57 13.95
C ILE A 200 -0.84 -4.73 13.18
N LEU A 201 -1.85 -5.35 13.79
CA LEU A 201 -3.16 -5.53 13.16
C LEU A 201 -3.82 -4.18 12.85
N SER A 202 -3.74 -3.22 13.78
CA SER A 202 -4.26 -1.86 13.59
C SER A 202 -3.52 -1.13 12.47
N THR A 203 -2.19 -1.26 12.40
CA THR A 203 -1.42 -0.64 11.32
C THR A 203 -1.71 -1.29 9.97
N MET A 204 -1.98 -2.60 9.92
CA MET A 204 -2.33 -3.28 8.68
C MET A 204 -3.66 -2.78 8.12
N VAL A 205 -4.66 -2.56 8.99
CA VAL A 205 -5.93 -1.94 8.60
C VAL A 205 -5.69 -0.53 8.05
N LEU A 206 -4.86 0.27 8.72
CA LEU A 206 -4.54 1.62 8.25
C LEU A 206 -3.85 1.60 6.88
N VAL A 207 -2.83 0.76 6.70
CA VAL A 207 -2.08 0.61 5.44
C VAL A 207 -3.04 0.22 4.31
N MET A 208 -3.90 -0.78 4.54
CA MET A 208 -4.87 -1.21 3.54
C MET A 208 -5.83 -0.09 3.14
N LEU A 209 -6.34 0.68 4.10
CA LEU A 209 -7.21 1.83 3.81
C LEU A 209 -6.47 2.92 3.03
N THR A 210 -5.25 3.28 3.45
CA THR A 210 -4.46 4.31 2.76
C THR A 210 -4.06 3.88 1.35
N SER A 211 -3.70 2.61 1.15
CA SER A 211 -3.36 2.08 -0.17
C SER A 211 -4.57 2.08 -1.10
N THR A 212 -5.74 1.67 -0.61
CA THR A 212 -6.98 1.70 -1.41
C THR A 212 -7.37 3.12 -1.80
N ILE A 213 -7.30 4.07 -0.87
CA ILE A 213 -7.60 5.49 -1.15
C ILE A 213 -6.58 6.05 -2.14
N SER A 214 -5.30 5.76 -1.96
CA SER A 214 -4.23 6.25 -2.86
C SER A 214 -4.38 5.65 -4.26
N LEU A 215 -4.70 4.36 -4.37
CA LEU A 215 -4.94 3.69 -5.64
C LEU A 215 -6.19 4.26 -6.32
N PHE A 216 -7.29 4.42 -5.57
CA PHE A 216 -8.52 4.99 -6.12
C PHE A 216 -8.30 6.43 -6.59
N SER A 217 -7.64 7.26 -5.79
CA SER A 217 -7.27 8.62 -6.18
C SER A 217 -6.35 8.61 -7.41
N GLY A 218 -5.37 7.71 -7.46
CA GLY A 218 -4.45 7.59 -8.60
C GLY A 218 -5.17 7.20 -9.89
N ILE A 219 -6.10 6.23 -9.83
CA ILE A 219 -6.96 5.88 -10.96
C ILE A 219 -7.82 7.07 -11.34
N GLN A 220 -8.45 7.76 -10.38
CA GLN A 220 -9.32 8.90 -10.66
C GLN A 220 -8.56 10.05 -11.33
N THR A 221 -7.37 10.39 -10.85
CA THR A 221 -6.48 11.39 -11.47
C THR A 221 -6.05 10.94 -12.87
N SER A 222 -5.76 9.66 -13.08
CA SER A 222 -5.32 9.14 -14.39
C SER A 222 -6.45 9.03 -15.40
N THR A 223 -7.67 8.71 -14.96
CA THR A 223 -8.82 8.46 -15.83
C THR A 223 -9.72 9.69 -16.00
N LEU A 224 -10.14 10.38 -14.94
CA LEU A 224 -11.10 11.49 -15.05
C LEU A 224 -10.48 12.79 -15.56
N ILE A 225 -9.19 13.03 -15.34
CA ILE A 225 -8.51 14.21 -15.90
C ILE A 225 -8.14 13.99 -17.38
N ARG A 226 -8.17 12.73 -17.87
CA ARG A 226 -7.65 12.36 -19.20
C ARG A 226 -8.66 11.78 -20.16
N SER A 227 -9.80 11.29 -19.69
CA SER A 227 -10.78 10.61 -20.54
C SER A 227 -11.81 11.62 -21.02
N ARG A 228 -11.73 11.94 -22.32
CA ARG A 228 -12.81 12.61 -23.03
C ARG A 228 -13.77 11.55 -23.57
N ASP A 229 -15.06 11.88 -23.67
CA ASP A 229 -16.11 10.97 -24.16
C ASP A 229 -15.79 10.39 -25.54
N ILE A 230 -15.09 11.16 -26.37
CA ILE A 230 -14.56 10.75 -27.66
C ILE A 230 -13.08 11.14 -27.70
N SER A 231 -12.21 10.15 -27.87
CA SER A 231 -10.78 10.34 -28.10
C SER A 231 -10.36 9.63 -29.38
N LEU A 232 -9.57 10.31 -30.21
CA LEU A 232 -9.02 9.78 -31.45
C LEU A 232 -7.51 9.91 -31.39
N LEU A 233 -6.81 8.78 -31.41
CA LEU A 233 -5.36 8.73 -31.53
C LEU A 233 -5.00 8.31 -32.96
N ILE A 234 -4.25 9.17 -33.66
CA ILE A 234 -3.83 8.93 -35.04
C ILE A 234 -2.32 8.86 -35.06
N GLN A 235 -1.78 7.67 -35.37
CA GLN A 235 -0.35 7.49 -35.53
C GLN A 235 0.02 7.64 -37.01
N TYR A 236 0.90 8.58 -37.33
CA TYR A 236 1.37 8.82 -38.68
C TYR A 236 2.87 9.14 -38.70
N GLY A 237 3.54 8.85 -39.82
CA GLY A 237 4.97 9.14 -39.99
C GLY A 237 5.25 10.63 -40.20
N SER A 238 6.49 11.06 -39.96
CA SER A 238 6.96 12.46 -40.05
C SER A 238 6.57 13.20 -41.34
N ASP A 239 6.34 12.46 -42.42
CA ASP A 239 6.20 13.00 -43.77
C ASP A 239 4.80 13.61 -44.05
N LYS A 240 3.87 13.54 -43.08
CA LYS A 240 2.48 14.00 -43.20
C LYS A 240 2.03 14.97 -42.10
N LEU A 241 2.98 15.62 -41.42
CA LEU A 241 2.71 16.54 -40.30
C LEU A 241 1.88 17.75 -40.75
N GLY A 242 0.75 18.03 -40.06
CA GLY A 242 -0.03 19.27 -40.17
C GLY A 242 -1.28 19.22 -41.04
N ASP A 243 -1.18 18.84 -42.32
CA ASP A 243 -2.33 18.91 -43.25
C ASP A 243 -3.39 17.83 -42.96
N THR A 244 -2.99 16.71 -42.36
CA THR A 244 -3.88 15.55 -42.15
C THR A 244 -4.66 15.62 -40.82
N LEU A 245 -4.11 16.26 -39.78
CA LEU A 245 -4.79 16.33 -38.47
C LEU A 245 -6.09 17.13 -38.54
N THR A 246 -6.06 18.29 -39.19
CA THR A 246 -7.23 19.17 -39.33
C THR A 246 -8.35 18.47 -40.10
N GLU A 247 -8.02 17.78 -41.19
CA GLU A 247 -8.99 17.00 -42.00
C GLU A 247 -9.65 15.88 -41.19
N TYR A 248 -8.89 15.14 -40.39
CA TYR A 248 -9.44 14.10 -39.52
C TYR A 248 -10.27 14.68 -38.37
N CYS A 249 -9.84 15.79 -37.76
CA CYS A 249 -10.62 16.49 -36.74
C CYS A 249 -11.96 16.96 -37.31
N ASP A 250 -11.97 17.57 -38.49
CA ASP A 250 -13.19 18.05 -39.15
C ASP A 250 -14.14 16.89 -39.50
N THR A 251 -13.60 15.78 -40.01
CA THR A 251 -14.39 14.57 -40.30
C THR A 251 -15.03 13.98 -39.04
N ALA A 252 -14.28 13.95 -37.93
CA ALA A 252 -14.79 13.48 -36.64
C ALA A 252 -15.89 14.39 -36.10
N LEU A 253 -15.68 15.71 -36.16
CA LEU A 253 -16.66 16.73 -35.76
C LEU A 253 -17.96 16.64 -36.56
N ASP A 254 -17.85 16.47 -37.88
CA ASP A 254 -19.00 16.32 -38.76
C ASP A 254 -19.79 15.03 -38.47
N THR A 255 -19.08 13.96 -38.13
CA THR A 255 -19.70 12.69 -37.73
C THR A 255 -20.48 12.82 -36.42
N VAL A 256 -19.94 13.54 -35.44
CA VAL A 256 -20.62 13.80 -34.16
C VAL A 256 -21.89 14.63 -34.38
N LYS A 257 -21.78 15.73 -35.14
CA LYS A 257 -22.93 16.59 -35.48
C LYS A 257 -24.01 15.84 -36.24
N LYS A 258 -23.63 14.98 -37.18
CA LYS A 258 -24.58 14.17 -37.98
C LYS A 258 -25.39 13.20 -37.12
N ASN A 259 -24.82 12.70 -36.03
CA ASN A 259 -25.49 11.80 -35.08
C ASN A 259 -26.21 12.56 -33.95
N GLY A 260 -26.33 13.89 -34.04
CA GLY A 260 -27.06 14.71 -33.08
C GLY A 260 -26.29 15.05 -31.80
N GLY A 261 -24.96 14.86 -31.77
CA GLY A 261 -24.12 15.30 -30.66
C GLY A 261 -23.66 16.75 -30.81
N GLU A 262 -23.55 17.48 -29.70
CA GLU A 262 -22.94 18.81 -29.64
C GLU A 262 -21.53 18.69 -29.04
N PRO A 263 -20.47 18.93 -29.83
CA PRO A 263 -19.11 18.84 -29.32
C PRO A 263 -18.79 20.02 -28.39
N GLU A 264 -18.53 19.73 -27.13
CA GLU A 264 -18.03 20.68 -26.13
C GLU A 264 -16.59 20.35 -25.75
N ASN A 265 -15.83 21.36 -25.32
CA ASN A 265 -14.42 21.22 -24.91
C ASN A 265 -13.61 20.46 -25.99
N LEU A 266 -13.32 21.11 -27.12
CA LEU A 266 -12.56 20.50 -28.21
C LEU A 266 -11.07 20.68 -28.00
N LEU A 267 -10.32 19.59 -28.08
CA LEU A 267 -8.86 19.57 -27.93
C LEU A 267 -8.25 18.75 -29.07
N SER A 268 -7.30 19.34 -29.79
CA SER A 268 -6.48 18.67 -30.79
C SER A 268 -5.04 19.17 -30.67
N TYR A 269 -4.09 18.25 -30.71
CA TYR A 269 -2.66 18.56 -30.65
C TYR A 269 -1.88 17.42 -31.29
N ASP A 270 -0.72 17.77 -31.84
CA ASP A 270 0.25 16.79 -32.28
C ASP A 270 1.32 16.61 -31.20
N TYR A 271 1.76 15.38 -31.03
CA TYR A 271 2.92 15.07 -30.21
C TYR A 271 3.77 14.00 -30.86
N LEU A 272 5.08 14.05 -30.61
CA LEU A 272 6.00 12.98 -30.93
C LEU A 272 6.37 12.26 -29.64
N GLU A 273 6.09 10.97 -29.59
CA GLU A 273 6.48 10.09 -28.49
C GLU A 273 7.75 9.33 -28.86
N ALA A 274 8.74 9.39 -27.98
CA ALA A 274 9.99 8.65 -28.10
C ALA A 274 10.39 8.11 -26.72
N ALA A 275 10.92 6.89 -26.70
CA ALA A 275 11.57 6.34 -25.51
C ALA A 275 13.07 6.63 -25.56
N GLY A 276 13.68 6.96 -24.42
CA GLY A 276 15.11 7.20 -24.31
C GLY A 276 15.69 6.77 -22.96
N LEU A 277 17.00 6.69 -22.88
CA LEU A 277 17.73 6.49 -21.63
C LEU A 277 18.20 7.83 -21.08
N TYR A 278 17.90 8.09 -19.80
CA TYR A 278 18.41 9.24 -19.07
C TYR A 278 19.58 8.82 -18.18
N ILE A 279 20.78 9.29 -18.52
CA ILE A 279 22.04 8.98 -17.82
C ILE A 279 22.82 10.28 -17.63
N ASP A 280 23.17 10.62 -16.40
CA ASP A 280 24.06 11.76 -16.06
C ASP A 280 23.67 13.11 -16.71
N GLY A 281 22.36 13.39 -16.85
CA GLY A 281 21.85 14.64 -17.45
C GLY A 281 21.75 14.62 -18.98
N GLU A 282 21.94 13.46 -19.60
CA GLU A 282 21.82 13.25 -21.04
C GLU A 282 20.71 12.23 -21.37
N ILE A 283 19.90 12.58 -22.38
CA ILE A 283 18.89 11.73 -22.99
C ILE A 283 19.47 11.10 -24.26
N ILE A 284 19.45 9.78 -24.31
CA ILE A 284 19.88 8.97 -25.46
C ILE A 284 18.65 8.30 -26.05
N MET A 285 18.21 8.72 -27.25
CA MET A 285 16.97 8.23 -27.88
C MET A 285 17.14 6.95 -28.70
N ASN A 286 18.37 6.53 -28.99
CA ASN A 286 18.67 5.27 -29.68
C ASN A 286 19.49 4.32 -28.79
N PRO A 287 18.86 3.62 -27.83
CA PRO A 287 19.59 2.85 -26.83
C PRO A 287 20.22 1.55 -27.37
N VAL A 288 19.77 1.06 -28.53
CA VAL A 288 20.20 -0.23 -29.12
C VAL A 288 21.69 -0.25 -29.45
N GLU A 289 22.30 0.92 -29.71
CA GLU A 289 23.73 1.02 -30.04
C GLU A 289 24.63 1.26 -28.82
N VAL A 290 24.07 1.55 -27.62
CA VAL A 290 24.84 2.20 -26.54
C VAL A 290 24.92 1.39 -25.24
N VAL A 291 23.91 0.59 -24.87
CA VAL A 291 23.88 -0.07 -23.54
C VAL A 291 23.31 -1.49 -23.59
N ASP A 292 24.15 -2.50 -23.35
CA ASP A 292 23.77 -3.93 -23.28
C ASP A 292 22.86 -4.28 -22.08
N ASN A 293 22.80 -3.44 -21.03
CA ASN A 293 21.99 -3.64 -19.83
C ASN A 293 21.53 -2.30 -19.23
N ALA A 294 20.52 -1.67 -19.83
CA ALA A 294 19.88 -0.50 -19.23
C ALA A 294 19.01 -0.90 -18.03
N SER A 295 19.13 -0.16 -16.91
CA SER A 295 18.22 -0.35 -15.78
C SER A 295 16.84 0.21 -16.13
N ALA A 296 15.78 -0.44 -15.66
CA ALA A 296 14.40 0.05 -15.84
C ALA A 296 14.22 1.48 -15.31
N ASN A 297 15.00 1.88 -14.29
CA ASN A 297 14.95 3.24 -13.74
C ASN A 297 15.65 4.30 -14.62
N GLN A 298 16.33 3.91 -15.70
CA GLN A 298 16.96 4.84 -16.65
C GLN A 298 16.08 5.12 -17.87
N ILE A 299 15.05 4.31 -18.09
CA ILE A 299 14.13 4.47 -19.21
C ILE A 299 13.19 5.65 -18.91
N ARG A 300 12.97 6.50 -19.92
CA ARG A 300 12.07 7.65 -19.88
C ARG A 300 11.24 7.68 -21.15
N ASP A 301 9.95 7.98 -21.00
CA ASP A 301 9.09 8.30 -22.13
C ASP A 301 9.05 9.81 -22.31
N ILE A 302 9.35 10.24 -23.52
CA ILE A 302 9.57 11.64 -23.85
C ILE A 302 8.54 12.03 -24.90
N TYR A 303 7.77 13.05 -24.56
CA TYR A 303 6.74 13.62 -25.42
C TYR A 303 7.19 15.00 -25.87
N PHE A 304 7.34 15.18 -27.18
CA PHE A 304 7.58 16.47 -27.78
C PHE A 304 6.26 17.08 -28.21
N ILE A 305 6.00 18.31 -27.78
CA ILE A 305 4.81 19.08 -28.16
C ILE A 305 5.23 20.46 -28.67
N THR A 306 4.49 21.01 -29.63
CA THR A 306 4.81 22.36 -30.12
C THR A 306 4.53 23.42 -29.05
N LEU A 307 5.33 24.50 -29.02
CA LEU A 307 5.08 25.64 -28.13
C LEU A 307 3.70 26.26 -28.32
N SER A 308 3.20 26.31 -29.56
CA SER A 308 1.86 26.78 -29.87
C SER A 308 0.78 25.93 -29.20
N ASP A 309 0.92 24.60 -29.24
CA ASP A 309 -0.03 23.68 -28.61
C ASP A 309 0.07 23.74 -27.09
N TYR A 310 1.28 23.73 -26.53
CA TYR A 310 1.49 23.85 -25.09
C TYR A 310 0.84 25.12 -24.51
N ASN A 311 1.06 26.26 -25.16
CA ASN A 311 0.48 27.54 -24.76
C ASN A 311 -1.05 27.55 -24.90
N ARG A 312 -1.58 27.00 -26.00
CA ARG A 312 -3.03 26.92 -26.26
C ARG A 312 -3.75 26.05 -25.24
N ILE A 313 -3.19 24.89 -24.90
CA ILE A 313 -3.78 23.91 -23.98
C ILE A 313 -3.78 24.44 -22.54
N ASN A 314 -2.66 25.02 -22.10
CA ASN A 314 -2.52 25.49 -20.72
C ASN A 314 -2.99 26.95 -20.51
N GLY A 315 -3.41 27.64 -21.57
CA GLY A 315 -3.74 29.07 -21.52
C GLY A 315 -2.56 29.97 -21.18
N LEU A 316 -1.33 29.55 -21.51
CA LEU A 316 -0.09 30.26 -21.23
C LEU A 316 0.41 31.04 -22.47
N CYS A 317 1.37 31.93 -22.26
CA CYS A 317 2.01 32.73 -23.31
C CYS A 317 3.54 32.69 -23.16
N GLU A 318 4.09 31.50 -22.97
CA GLU A 318 5.53 31.30 -22.85
C GLU A 318 6.21 31.53 -24.22
N LYS A 319 7.44 32.05 -24.17
CA LYS A 319 8.29 32.27 -25.35
C LYS A 319 9.61 31.54 -25.14
N ILE A 320 10.04 30.81 -26.16
CA ILE A 320 11.29 30.05 -26.17
C ILE A 320 12.24 30.71 -27.18
N LEU A 321 13.51 30.93 -26.80
CA LEU A 321 14.56 31.41 -27.71
C LEU A 321 15.19 30.23 -28.48
N SER A 322 15.89 30.49 -29.58
CA SER A 322 16.56 29.43 -30.34
C SER A 322 17.61 28.72 -29.48
N GLY A 323 17.45 27.41 -29.28
CA GLY A 323 18.31 26.59 -28.42
C GLY A 323 17.84 26.45 -26.96
N GLU A 324 16.69 27.04 -26.61
CA GLU A 324 15.99 26.79 -25.34
C GLU A 324 14.91 25.72 -25.51
N LEU A 325 14.62 25.00 -24.42
CA LEU A 325 13.53 24.02 -24.31
C LEU A 325 12.77 24.27 -23.01
N LEU A 326 11.45 24.11 -23.03
CA LEU A 326 10.70 23.98 -21.78
C LEU A 326 10.59 22.51 -21.44
N ILE A 327 10.86 22.17 -20.17
CA ILE A 327 10.75 20.79 -19.70
C ILE A 327 9.78 20.72 -18.54
N ALA A 328 8.81 19.83 -18.69
CA ALA A 328 7.86 19.47 -17.66
C ALA A 328 8.07 18.00 -17.26
N GLY A 329 8.56 17.78 -16.03
CA GLY A 329 8.90 16.48 -15.44
C GLY A 329 9.41 16.66 -14.00
N GLU A 330 9.40 15.59 -13.19
CA GLU A 330 9.64 15.66 -11.74
C GLU A 330 11.11 15.91 -11.35
N GLU A 331 12.10 15.54 -12.18
CA GLU A 331 13.51 15.53 -11.74
C GLU A 331 14.52 16.49 -12.44
N ILE A 332 14.10 17.40 -13.33
CA ILE A 332 15.07 18.29 -13.99
C ILE A 332 15.24 19.60 -13.20
N THR A 333 16.26 19.60 -12.35
CA THR A 333 16.75 20.81 -11.67
C THR A 333 17.69 21.59 -12.58
N GLY A 334 17.40 22.87 -12.76
CA GLY A 334 17.96 23.74 -13.80
C GLY A 334 19.48 23.65 -14.00
N GLY A 335 19.88 23.28 -15.22
CA GLY A 335 21.28 23.23 -15.65
C GLY A 335 21.49 23.01 -17.16
N GLY A 336 20.41 22.87 -17.93
CA GLY A 336 20.45 22.44 -19.33
C GLY A 336 20.37 20.92 -19.47
N ILE A 337 19.85 20.46 -20.61
CA ILE A 337 19.71 19.03 -20.93
C ILE A 337 20.52 18.71 -22.18
N LYS A 338 21.14 17.53 -22.23
CA LYS A 338 21.75 17.01 -23.46
C LYS A 338 20.82 16.00 -24.11
N ILE A 339 20.58 16.13 -25.41
CA ILE A 339 19.82 15.16 -26.19
C ILE A 339 20.72 14.69 -27.34
N ASN A 340 21.06 13.40 -27.36
CA ASN A 340 21.99 12.79 -28.32
C ASN A 340 23.26 13.65 -28.56
N GLY A 341 23.94 14.06 -27.49
CA GLY A 341 25.15 14.88 -27.53
C GLY A 341 24.96 16.39 -27.76
N THR A 342 23.76 16.87 -28.10
CA THR A 342 23.49 18.30 -28.32
C THR A 342 22.97 18.94 -27.03
N GLN A 343 23.57 20.07 -26.61
CA GLN A 343 23.22 20.75 -25.36
C GLN A 343 22.16 21.84 -25.58
N TYR A 344 21.10 21.78 -24.77
CA TYR A 344 19.99 22.74 -24.78
C TYR A 344 19.87 23.43 -23.41
N SER A 345 19.49 24.71 -23.42
CA SER A 345 19.13 25.43 -22.20
C SER A 345 17.71 25.04 -21.79
N ALA A 346 17.53 24.49 -20.58
CA ALA A 346 16.26 23.96 -20.12
C ALA A 346 15.63 24.88 -19.06
N LYS A 347 14.37 25.26 -19.27
CA LYS A 347 13.55 25.98 -18.28
C LYS A 347 12.42 25.07 -17.80
N GLN A 348 12.22 25.00 -16.48
CA GLN A 348 11.15 24.18 -15.91
C GLN A 348 9.78 24.82 -16.20
N ALA A 349 8.84 24.00 -16.65
CA ALA A 349 7.46 24.39 -16.94
C ALA A 349 6.46 23.47 -16.23
N PRO A 350 5.24 23.93 -15.93
CA PRO A 350 4.22 23.08 -15.33
C PRO A 350 3.81 21.96 -16.30
N MET A 351 3.45 20.80 -15.73
CA MET A 351 2.96 19.66 -16.51
C MET A 351 1.72 20.06 -17.31
N PRO A 352 1.65 19.72 -18.60
CA PRO A 352 0.49 20.06 -19.41
C PRO A 352 -0.79 19.50 -18.82
N GLN A 353 -1.81 20.35 -18.66
CA GLN A 353 -3.14 19.93 -18.22
C GLN A 353 -3.93 19.37 -19.40
N ASP A 354 -4.82 18.41 -19.15
CA ASP A 354 -5.75 17.83 -20.14
C ASP A 354 -5.11 17.15 -21.36
N ILE A 355 -3.81 16.87 -21.32
CA ILE A 355 -3.10 16.08 -22.33
C ILE A 355 -3.11 14.61 -21.93
N THR A 356 -3.53 13.76 -22.86
CA THR A 356 -3.38 12.30 -22.76
C THR A 356 -1.96 11.94 -23.17
N TYR A 357 -1.20 11.39 -22.24
CA TYR A 357 0.06 10.71 -22.47
C TYR A 357 -0.08 9.26 -22.00
N GLY A 358 0.72 8.35 -22.56
CA GLY A 358 0.55 6.91 -22.38
C GLY A 358 0.50 6.47 -20.92
N GLU A 359 -0.14 5.31 -20.68
CA GLU A 359 -0.12 4.63 -19.38
C GLU A 359 1.26 3.99 -19.16
N THR A 360 2.30 4.80 -18.98
CA THR A 360 3.65 4.28 -18.81
C THR A 360 4.03 4.25 -17.34
N ILE A 361 4.73 3.17 -16.96
CA ILE A 361 5.28 2.97 -15.61
C ILE A 361 6.58 3.76 -15.38
N TYR A 362 7.06 4.43 -16.42
CA TYR A 362 8.29 5.22 -16.42
C TYR A 362 7.96 6.70 -16.24
N GLU A 363 8.93 7.47 -15.76
CA GLU A 363 8.75 8.91 -15.59
C GLU A 363 8.57 9.57 -16.97
N VAL A 364 7.50 10.38 -17.08
CA VAL A 364 7.10 11.05 -18.31
C VAL A 364 7.70 12.44 -18.36
N MET A 365 8.35 12.76 -19.47
CA MET A 365 8.95 14.07 -19.70
C MET A 365 8.33 14.73 -20.92
N PHE A 366 7.84 15.95 -20.74
CA PHE A 366 7.42 16.80 -21.86
C PHE A 366 8.53 17.77 -22.22
N VAL A 367 8.87 17.82 -23.50
CA VAL A 367 9.81 18.77 -24.07
C VAL A 367 9.05 19.63 -25.08
N VAL A 368 9.03 20.94 -24.84
CA VAL A 368 8.33 21.95 -25.66
C VAL A 368 9.32 22.80 -26.44
#